data_AF-A0A4R2IFN1-F1
#
_entry.id   AF-A0A4R2IFN1-F1
#
_cell.length_a   1.000
_cell.length_b   1.000
_cell.length_c   1.000
_cell.angle_alpha   90.00
_cell.angle_beta   90.00
_cell.angle_gamma   90.00
#
_symmetry.space_group_name_H-M   'P 1'
#
loop_
_entity.id
_entity.type
_entity.pdbx_description
1 polymer ?
#
loop_
_entity_poly.entity_id
_entity_poly.type
_entity_poly.pdbx_seq_one_letter_code
_entity_poly.pdbx_strand_id
1 'polypeptide(L)' 'MPFIVVYDANVLYSNNVRDLLIRVAQADLVQAKWTEKILDETFHNLKTNRPDLDPVRLDRTRALMNGAIADVLSSPATNL' A
#
# COMPACT_ATOMS: atom_id res chain seq x y z
N MET A 1 -4.08 -8.40 20.66
CA MET A 1 -3.05 -7.80 19.79
C MET A 1 -3.46 -8.10 18.35
N PRO A 2 -3.64 -7.11 17.47
CA PRO A 2 -4.01 -7.36 16.09
C PRO A 2 -2.89 -8.12 15.37
N PHE A 3 -3.26 -9.01 14.44
CA PHE A 3 -2.28 -9.67 13.57
C PHE A 3 -1.64 -8.63 12.66
N ILE A 4 -0.31 -8.50 12.70
CA ILE A 4 0.43 -7.62 11.80
C ILE A 4 0.60 -8.32 10.46
N VAL A 5 0.18 -7.66 9.38
CA VAL A 5 0.28 -8.19 8.02
C VAL A 5 0.98 -7.18 7.13
N VAL A 6 2.09 -7.59 6.51
CA VAL A 6 2.79 -6.77 5.53
C VAL A 6 2.15 -7.02 4.16
N TYR A 7 1.64 -5.98 3.52
CA TYR A 7 1.13 -6.06 2.15
C TYR A 7 2.27 -5.84 1.17
N ASP A 8 2.45 -6.78 0.26
CA ASP A 8 3.49 -6.75 -0.78
C ASP A 8 3.02 -6.03 -2.05
N ALA A 9 3.96 -5.65 -2.92
CA ALA A 9 3.65 -4.95 -4.17
C ALA A 9 2.76 -5.77 -5.09
N ASN A 10 2.89 -7.10 -5.09
CA ASN A 10 2.10 -8.00 -5.92
C ASN A 10 0.58 -7.89 -5.67
N VAL A 11 0.16 -7.74 -4.41
CA VAL A 11 -1.24 -7.62 -4.00
C VAL A 11 -1.72 -6.18 -4.07
N LEU A 12 -0.83 -5.21 -3.87
CA LEU A 12 -1.17 -3.78 -3.98
C LEU A 12 -1.25 -3.28 -5.42
N TYR A 13 -0.64 -3.99 -6.38
CA TYR A 13 -0.67 -3.65 -7.80
C TYR A 13 -2.09 -3.64 -8.37
N SER A 14 -2.86 -4.70 -8.13
CA SER A 14 -4.26 -4.79 -8.59
C SER A 14 -5.15 -3.85 -7.78
N ASN A 15 -5.90 -2.99 -8.48
CA ASN A 15 -6.82 -2.06 -7.82
C ASN A 15 -7.83 -2.77 -6.92
N ASN A 16 -8.40 -3.89 -7.39
CA ASN A 16 -9.45 -4.60 -6.65
C ASN A 16 -8.92 -5.26 -5.37
N VAL A 17 -7.73 -5.87 -5.46
CA VAL A 17 -7.11 -6.54 -4.30
C VAL A 17 -6.66 -5.51 -3.29
N ARG A 18 -5.99 -4.44 -3.74
CA ARG A 18 -5.61 -3.31 -2.89
C ARG A 18 -6.81 -2.74 -2.14
N ASP A 19 -7.89 -2.43 -2.85
CA ASP A 19 -9.09 -1.83 -2.29
C ASP A 19 -9.77 -2.74 -1.23
N LEU A 20 -9.82 -4.06 -1.48
CA LEU A 20 -10.25 -5.03 -0.48
C LEU A 20 -9.34 -5.04 0.76
N LEU A 21 -8.03 -5.11 0.57
CA LEU A 21 -7.05 -5.18 1.65
C LEU A 21 -7.03 -3.91 2.52
N ILE A 22 -7.24 -2.74 1.92
CA ILE A 22 -7.42 -1.48 2.66
C ILE A 22 -8.67 -1.55 3.53
N ARG A 23 -9.81 -2.03 3.00
CA ARG A 23 -11.04 -2.19 3.81
C ARG A 23 -10.88 -3.20 4.95
N VAL A 24 -10.18 -4.31 4.70
CA VAL A 24 -9.88 -5.31 5.75
C VAL A 24 -9.10 -4.67 6.90
N ALA A 25 -8.12 -3.82 6.58
CA ALA A 25 -7.33 -3.11 7.59
C ALA A 25 -8.14 -2.00 8.29
N GLN A 26 -8.99 -1.26 7.56
CA GLN A 26 -9.90 -0.27 8.15
C GLN A 26 -10.96 -0.86 9.07
N ALA A 27 -11.31 -2.13 8.88
CA ALA A 27 -12.21 -2.88 9.76
C ALA A 27 -11.49 -3.45 11.00
N ASP A 28 -10.24 -3.05 11.26
CA ASP A 28 -9.39 -3.49 12.37
C ASP A 28 -9.19 -5.03 12.44
N LEU A 29 -9.39 -5.75 11.32
CA LEU A 29 -9.19 -7.19 11.25
C LEU A 29 -7.71 -7.57 11.27
N VAL A 30 -6.85 -6.67 10.74
CA VAL A 30 -5.39 -6.79 10.73
C VAL A 30 -4.77 -5.41 10.92
N GLN A 31 -3.56 -5.37 11.48
CA GLN A 31 -2.70 -4.20 11.43
C GLN A 31 -1.87 -4.26 10.15
N ALA A 32 -2.36 -3.62 9.08
CA ALA A 32 -1.65 -3.56 7.82
C ALA A 32 -0.35 -2.76 7.95
N LYS A 33 0.69 -3.23 7.26
CA LYS A 33 1.98 -2.54 7.13
C LYS A 33 2.46 -2.60 5.70
N TRP A 34 3.15 -1.55 5.27
CA TRP A 34 3.98 -1.57 4.07
C TRP A 34 5.15 -0.60 4.24
N THR A 35 6.15 -0.75 3.38
CA THR A 35 7.32 0.14 3.34
C THR A 35 7.21 1.10 2.16
N GLU A 36 7.97 2.19 2.20
CA GLU A 36 8.12 3.06 1.01
C GLU A 36 8.60 2.27 -0.21
N LYS A 37 9.52 1.29 -0.02
CA LYS A 37 10.03 0.43 -1.09
C LYS A 37 8.92 -0.36 -1.78
N ILE A 38 7.97 -0.92 -1.01
CA ILE A 38 6.84 -1.67 -1.57
C ILE A 38 5.92 -0.74 -2.38
N LEU A 39 5.64 0.46 -1.85
CA LEU A 39 4.83 1.42 -2.59
C LEU A 39 5.56 1.93 -3.84
N ASP A 40 6.87 2.16 -3.77
CA ASP A 40 7.69 2.54 -4.91
C ASP A 40 7.59 1.48 -6.01
N GLU A 41 7.77 0.21 -5.67
CA GLU A 41 7.63 -0.90 -6.61
C GLU A 41 6.22 -0.96 -7.21
N THR A 42 5.18 -0.88 -6.36
CA THR A 42 3.78 -0.93 -6.79
C THR A 42 3.46 0.16 -7.80
N PHE A 43 3.78 1.41 -7.47
CA PHE A 43 3.42 2.57 -8.28
C PHE A 43 4.35 2.77 -9.48
N HIS A 44 5.62 2.35 -9.39
CA HIS A 44 6.50 2.27 -10.55
C HIS A 44 5.95 1.29 -11.58
N ASN A 45 5.62 0.05 -11.16
CA ASN A 45 5.09 -0.97 -12.04
C ASN A 45 3.75 -0.54 -12.66
N LEU A 46 2.87 0.13 -11.91
CA LEU A 46 1.62 0.66 -12.45
C LEU A 46 1.86 1.71 -13.54
N LYS A 47 2.76 2.68 -13.31
CA LYS A 47 3.09 3.70 -14.31
C LYS A 47 3.71 3.09 -15.57
N THR A 48 4.55 2.07 -15.42
CA THR A 48 5.20 1.39 -16.54
C THR A 48 4.24 0.51 -17.35
N ASN A 49 3.44 -0.31 -16.66
CA ASN A 49 2.64 -1.35 -17.31
C ASN A 49 1.22 -0.88 -17.69
N ARG A 50 0.75 0.23 -17.12
CA ARG A 50 -0.58 0.80 -17.35
C ARG A 50 -0.49 2.28 -17.74
N PRO A 51 0.11 2.59 -18.90
CA PRO A 51 0.26 3.97 -19.38
C PRO A 51 -1.09 4.63 -19.71
N ASP A 52 -2.18 3.84 -19.76
CA ASP A 52 -3.55 4.33 -19.85
C ASP A 52 -4.04 5.03 -18.57
N LEU A 53 -3.38 4.80 -17.44
CA LEU A 53 -3.72 5.43 -16.17
C LEU A 53 -3.02 6.78 -16.01
N ASP A 54 -3.76 7.75 -15.47
CA ASP A 54 -3.21 9.07 -15.15
C ASP A 54 -2.17 8.97 -14.02
N PRO A 55 -0.88 9.31 -14.28
CA PRO A 55 0.18 9.21 -13.28
C PRO A 55 -0.05 10.13 -12.07
N VAL A 56 -0.71 11.28 -12.25
CA VAL A 56 -1.03 12.19 -11.13
C VAL A 56 -2.06 11.56 -10.21
N ARG A 57 -3.03 10.82 -10.76
CA ARG A 57 -4.01 10.07 -9.96
C ARG A 57 -3.37 8.89 -9.23
N LEU A 58 -2.37 8.25 -9.83
CA LEU A 58 -1.58 7.21 -9.17
C LEU A 58 -0.82 7.78 -7.97
N ASP A 59 -0.14 8.91 -8.13
CA ASP A 59 0.58 9.57 -7.02
C ASP A 59 -0.37 10.02 -5.92
N ARG A 60 -1.54 10.56 -6.28
CA ARG A 60 -2.60 10.87 -5.30
C ARG A 60 -3.08 9.63 -4.57
N THR A 61 -3.26 8.51 -5.27
CA THR A 61 -3.70 7.25 -4.66
C THR A 61 -2.68 6.76 -3.64
N ARG A 62 -1.38 6.83 -3.94
CA ARG A 62 -0.32 6.51 -2.99
C ARG A 62 -0.43 7.33 -1.71
N ALA A 63 -0.58 8.66 -1.85
CA ALA A 63 -0.71 9.56 -0.71
C ALA A 63 -1.94 9.22 0.15
N LEU A 64 -3.07 8.90 -0.50
CA LEU A 64 -4.30 8.50 0.20
C LEU A 64 -4.12 7.17 0.95
N MET A 65 -3.40 6.20 0.39
CA MET A 65 -3.14 4.93 1.09
C MET A 65 -2.40 5.15 2.41
N ASN A 66 -1.34 5.97 2.41
CA ASN A 66 -0.58 6.28 3.62
C ASN A 66 -1.41 7.00 4.70
N GLY A 67 -2.48 7.70 4.32
CA GLY A 67 -3.41 8.35 5.25
C GLY A 67 -4.66 7.53 5.60
N ALA A 68 -4.90 6.39 4.96
CA ALA A 68 -6.15 5.64 5.09
C ALA A 68 -6.22 4.78 6.36
N ILE A 69 -5.06 4.42 6.94
CA ILE A 69 -4.91 3.51 8.08
C ILE A 69 -3.84 4.11 9.01
N ALA A 70 -4.10 4.13 10.31
CA ALA A 70 -3.15 4.63 11.30
C ALA A 70 -1.94 3.69 11.44
N ASP A 71 -0.75 4.26 11.64
CA ASP A 71 0.50 3.50 11.84
C ASP A 71 0.75 2.46 10.73
N VAL A 72 0.53 2.82 9.46
CA VAL A 72 0.62 1.86 8.34
C VAL A 72 2.01 1.79 7.71
N LEU A 73 2.76 2.90 7.77
CA LEU A 73 4.11 2.94 7.24
C LEU A 73 5.06 2.31 8.25
N SER A 74 5.63 1.16 7.91
CA SER A 74 6.75 0.63 8.67
C SER A 74 8.03 1.36 8.23
N SER A 75 8.62 2.15 9.12
CA SER A 75 10.03 2.55 8.94
C SER A 75 10.88 1.29 8.75
N PRO A 76 11.95 1.34 7.95
CA PRO A 76 12.94 0.26 7.97
C PRO A 76 13.37 0.10 9.42
N ALA A 77 13.35 -1.13 9.94
CA ALA A 77 13.89 -1.43 11.26
C ALA A 77 15.28 -0.80 11.33
N THR A 78 15.42 0.28 12.11
CA THR A 78 16.74 0.76 12.48
C THR A 78 17.34 -0.39 13.26
N ASN A 79 18.27 -1.10 12.61
CA ASN A 79 18.95 -2.26 13.17
C ASN A 79 19.40 -1.92 14.60
N LEU A 80 18.96 -2.72 15.57
CA LEU A 80 19.65 -2.92 16.84
C LEU A 80 20.87 -3.83 16.58
#